data_AF-A0A9E7AWZ4-F1
#
_entry.id   AF-A0A9E7AWZ4-F1
#
_cell.length_a   1.000
_cell.length_b   1.000
_cell.length_c   1.000
_cell.angle_alpha   90.00
_cell.angle_beta   90.00
_cell.angle_gamma   90.00
#
_symmetry.space_group_name_H-M   'P 1'
#
loop_
_entity.id
_entity.type
_entity.pdbx_description
1 polymer ?
#
loop_
_entity_poly.entity_id
_entity_poly.type
_entity_poly.pdbx_seq_one_letter_code
_entity_poly.pdbx_strand_id
1 'polypeptide(L)'
;MNPVMRFIIFASVFDFILAAVFFFGGFLEEPVNLYAAVAMVWAGAGAAAVLLVRFTIFRGKHVPFTIEGLEDLLSDTELMKPKSWKHLSLHIDIMGNDRNTLVAVNAALKKFVTKANRRFYGAAMGGDPRRQWMITDSPSTAYGSADRSIVAMLMQFCSSDLAKIPGTSITRVKITGERNTFRVDTGSDMMS
;
A
#
# COMPACT_ATOMS: atom_id res chain seq x y z
N MET A 1 -18.83 14.23 19.01
CA MET A 1 -18.10 14.16 17.72
C MET A 1 -17.04 13.07 17.82
N ASN A 2 -17.06 12.10 16.92
CA ASN A 2 -16.14 10.95 16.92
C ASN A 2 -14.67 11.46 16.82
N PRO A 3 -13.70 10.91 17.59
CA PRO A 3 -12.29 11.29 17.50
C PRO A 3 -11.72 11.21 16.08
N VAL A 4 -12.20 10.27 15.26
CA VAL A 4 -11.83 10.15 13.83
C VAL A 4 -12.31 11.35 13.04
N MET A 5 -13.53 11.83 13.30
CA MET A 5 -14.11 12.99 12.64
C MET A 5 -13.40 14.30 13.05
N ARG A 6 -12.98 14.40 14.32
CA ARG A 6 -12.15 15.51 14.83
C ARG A 6 -10.81 15.58 14.11
N PHE A 7 -10.16 14.43 13.92
CA PHE A 7 -8.86 14.36 13.26
C PHE A 7 -8.95 14.65 11.75
N ILE A 8 -9.99 14.15 11.06
CA ILE A 8 -10.21 14.45 9.63
C ILE A 8 -10.42 15.95 9.43
N ILE A 9 -11.27 16.58 10.25
CA ILE A 9 -11.51 18.02 10.17
C ILE A 9 -10.21 18.78 10.45
N PHE A 10 -9.43 18.36 11.46
CA PHE A 10 -8.16 19.01 11.77
C PHE A 10 -7.14 18.87 10.63
N ALA A 11 -7.01 17.68 10.03
CA ALA A 11 -6.12 17.44 8.90
C ALA A 11 -6.52 18.25 7.66
N SER A 12 -7.82 18.33 7.34
CA SER A 12 -8.30 19.12 6.20
C SER A 12 -8.16 20.63 6.41
N VAL A 13 -8.39 21.12 7.64
CA VAL A 13 -8.16 22.52 8.00
C VAL A 13 -6.67 22.85 7.98
N PHE A 14 -5.82 21.92 8.42
CA PHE A 14 -4.38 22.08 8.41
C PHE A 14 -3.81 22.08 6.98
N ASP A 15 -4.28 21.18 6.10
CA ASP A 15 -3.92 21.16 4.67
C ASP A 15 -4.32 22.48 3.97
N PHE A 16 -5.48 23.04 4.33
CA PHE A 16 -5.94 24.33 3.80
C PHE A 16 -5.08 25.51 4.28
N ILE A 17 -4.71 25.53 5.57
CA ILE A 17 -3.78 26.53 6.12
C ILE A 17 -2.41 26.41 5.47
N LEU A 18 -1.93 25.19 5.23
CA LEU A 18 -0.66 24.95 4.54
C LEU A 18 -0.70 25.46 3.10
N ALA A 19 -1.77 25.15 2.35
CA ALA A 19 -1.96 25.63 1.00
C ALA A 19 -2.00 27.16 0.94
N ALA A 20 -2.65 27.81 1.91
CA ALA A 20 -2.64 29.27 2.04
C ALA A 20 -1.22 29.79 2.32
N VAL A 21 -0.47 29.19 3.24
CA VAL A 21 0.93 29.57 3.51
C VAL A 21 1.83 29.37 2.29
N PHE A 22 1.64 28.32 1.48
CA PHE A 22 2.35 28.12 0.20
C PHE A 22 1.97 29.19 -0.84
N PHE A 23 0.69 29.56 -0.92
CA PHE A 23 0.20 30.56 -1.87
C PHE A 23 0.64 31.98 -1.51
N PHE A 24 0.69 32.32 -0.21
CA PHE A 24 1.13 33.64 0.29
C PHE A 24 2.65 33.73 0.54
N GLY A 25 3.33 32.62 0.80
CA GLY A 25 4.77 32.55 1.07
C GLY A 25 5.67 32.52 -0.17
N GLY A 26 5.10 32.43 -1.37
CA GLY A 26 5.82 32.46 -2.65
C GLY A 26 6.42 33.81 -3.05
N PHE A 27 6.45 34.79 -2.15
CA PHE A 27 6.96 36.16 -2.40
C PHE A 27 8.41 36.40 -1.94
N LEU A 28 9.12 35.37 -1.48
CA LEU A 28 10.53 35.48 -1.08
C LEU A 28 11.35 34.53 -1.98
N GLU A 29 12.35 35.07 -2.67
CA GLU A 29 13.02 34.43 -3.83
C GLU A 29 14.06 33.35 -3.49
N GLU A 30 14.46 33.18 -2.24
CA GLU A 30 15.48 32.20 -1.81
C GLU A 30 15.06 30.90 -1.06
N PRO A 31 13.79 30.52 -0.76
CA PRO A 31 13.52 29.33 0.06
C PRO A 31 13.00 28.11 -0.74
N VAL A 32 13.04 28.12 -2.08
CA VAL A 32 12.44 27.06 -2.92
C VAL A 32 13.00 25.66 -2.59
N ASN A 33 14.30 25.54 -2.30
CA ASN A 33 14.91 24.25 -1.94
C ASN A 33 14.55 23.79 -0.52
N LEU A 34 14.43 24.72 0.43
CA LEU A 34 14.01 24.40 1.80
C LEU A 34 12.53 23.99 1.82
N TYR A 35 11.68 24.68 1.06
CA TYR A 35 10.27 24.32 0.92
C TYR A 35 10.06 23.00 0.17
N ALA A 36 10.88 22.69 -0.84
CA ALA A 36 10.83 21.39 -1.50
C ALA A 36 11.26 20.25 -0.55
N ALA A 37 12.32 20.45 0.24
CA ALA A 37 12.77 19.49 1.24
C ALA A 37 11.72 19.27 2.34
N VAL A 38 11.14 20.36 2.86
CA VAL A 38 10.05 20.33 3.84
C VAL A 38 8.83 19.63 3.22
N ALA A 39 8.39 20.00 2.02
CA ALA A 39 7.28 19.35 1.32
C ALA A 39 7.53 17.84 1.08
N MET A 40 8.77 17.40 0.80
CA MET A 40 9.11 15.98 0.68
C MET A 40 9.03 15.25 2.02
N VAL A 41 9.54 15.85 3.10
CA VAL A 41 9.47 15.28 4.46
C VAL A 41 8.00 15.16 4.90
N TRP A 42 7.17 16.18 4.64
CA TRP A 42 5.75 16.17 4.95
C TRP A 42 4.94 15.25 4.03
N ALA A 43 5.29 15.10 2.75
CA ALA A 43 4.68 14.08 1.88
C ALA A 43 5.02 12.65 2.34
N GLY A 44 6.17 12.45 2.99
CA GLY A 44 6.53 11.20 3.67
C GLY A 44 5.69 10.97 4.94
N ALA A 45 5.66 11.96 5.85
CA ALA A 45 4.92 11.88 7.11
C ALA A 45 3.40 11.80 6.91
N GLY A 46 2.85 12.57 5.96
CA GLY A 46 1.44 12.55 5.60
C GLY A 46 1.01 11.23 4.97
N ALA A 47 1.86 10.59 4.16
CA ALA A 47 1.57 9.26 3.62
C ALA A 47 1.52 8.18 4.70
N ALA A 48 2.42 8.24 5.69
CA ALA A 48 2.39 7.35 6.84
C ALA A 48 1.13 7.58 7.69
N ALA A 49 0.75 8.84 7.95
CA ALA A 49 -0.47 9.19 8.67
C ALA A 49 -1.74 8.70 7.94
N VAL A 50 -1.81 8.85 6.61
CA VAL A 50 -2.93 8.34 5.80
C VAL A 50 -3.01 6.82 5.84
N LEU A 51 -1.88 6.12 5.82
CA LEU A 51 -1.85 4.67 5.98
C LEU A 51 -2.33 4.24 7.36
N LEU A 52 -1.95 4.95 8.43
CA LEU A 52 -2.43 4.69 9.79
C LEU A 52 -3.94 4.91 9.93
N VAL A 53 -4.49 5.97 9.31
CA VAL A 53 -5.94 6.21 9.27
C VAL A 53 -6.65 5.10 8.50
N ARG A 54 -6.13 4.72 7.32
CA ARG A 54 -6.67 3.61 6.52
C ARG A 54 -6.62 2.30 7.28
N PHE A 55 -5.54 2.05 8.03
CA PHE A 55 -5.41 0.87 8.88
C PHE A 55 -6.40 0.89 10.04
N THR A 56 -6.61 2.05 10.68
CA THR A 56 -7.61 2.19 11.75
C THR A 56 -9.02 1.92 11.22
N ILE A 57 -9.36 2.47 10.05
CA ILE A 57 -10.64 2.20 9.37
C ILE A 57 -10.74 0.72 8.99
N PHE A 58 -9.65 0.15 8.51
CA PHE A 58 -9.57 -1.27 8.15
C PHE A 58 -9.79 -2.17 9.37
N ARG A 59 -9.16 -1.87 10.51
CA ARG A 59 -9.38 -2.57 11.80
C ARG A 59 -10.83 -2.45 12.27
N GLY A 60 -11.47 -1.31 11.98
CA GLY A 60 -12.89 -1.09 12.27
C GLY A 60 -13.86 -1.81 11.33
N LYS A 61 -13.39 -2.39 10.21
CA LYS A 61 -14.22 -3.22 9.33
C LYS A 61 -14.14 -4.67 9.77
N HIS A 62 -15.28 -5.24 10.15
CA HIS A 62 -15.40 -6.68 10.34
C HIS A 62 -15.22 -7.39 8.99
N VAL A 63 -14.04 -7.96 8.77
CA VAL A 63 -13.78 -8.94 7.70
C VAL A 63 -14.09 -10.35 8.24
N PRO A 64 -14.62 -11.27 7.41
CA PRO A 64 -15.03 -12.59 7.86
C PRO A 64 -13.86 -13.59 8.01
N PHE A 65 -12.62 -13.12 8.01
CA PHE A 65 -11.41 -13.95 8.07
C PHE A 65 -10.29 -13.23 8.82
N THR A 66 -9.32 -14.01 9.32
CA THR A 66 -8.15 -13.47 10.01
C THR A 66 -7.11 -12.97 9.01
N ILE A 67 -6.41 -11.88 9.36
CA ILE A 67 -5.36 -11.31 8.52
C ILE A 67 -4.07 -11.25 9.34
N GLU A 68 -3.05 -11.96 8.87
CA GLU A 68 -1.74 -12.07 9.53
C GLU A 68 -0.67 -11.31 8.75
N GLY A 69 0.30 -10.72 9.47
CA GLY A 69 1.49 -10.07 8.90
C GLY A 69 1.28 -8.67 8.30
N LEU A 70 0.04 -8.19 8.20
CA LEU A 70 -0.24 -6.82 7.78
C LEU A 70 0.24 -5.78 8.81
N GLU A 71 0.08 -6.07 10.10
CA GLU A 71 0.55 -5.20 11.20
C GLU A 71 2.08 -5.09 11.20
N ASP A 72 2.78 -6.19 10.95
CA ASP A 72 4.24 -6.22 10.84
C ASP A 72 4.73 -5.38 9.65
N LEU A 73 4.03 -5.44 8.51
CA LEU A 73 4.35 -4.62 7.34
C LEU A 73 4.12 -3.13 7.56
N LEU A 74 3.09 -2.77 8.32
CA LEU A 74 2.82 -1.37 8.66
C LEU A 74 3.81 -0.83 9.70
N SER A 75 4.35 -1.72 10.54
CA SER A 75 5.37 -1.38 11.54
C SER A 75 6.78 -1.33 10.97
N ASP A 76 6.99 -1.83 9.75
CA ASP A 76 8.27 -1.79 9.05
C ASP A 76 8.59 -0.37 8.56
N THR A 77 9.39 0.35 9.35
CA THR A 77 9.82 1.72 9.03
C THR A 77 10.64 1.81 7.75
N GLU A 78 11.34 0.73 7.35
CA GLU A 78 12.11 0.73 6.11
C GLU A 78 11.18 0.71 4.89
N LEU A 79 10.08 -0.04 4.94
CA LEU A 79 9.06 -0.09 3.88
C LEU A 79 8.36 1.26 3.68
N MET A 80 8.31 2.10 4.72
CA MET A 80 7.70 3.43 4.67
C MET A 80 8.60 4.50 4.05
N LYS A 81 9.89 4.20 3.84
CA LYS A 81 10.81 5.14 3.20
C LYS A 81 10.54 5.26 1.69
N PRO A 82 10.75 6.44 1.10
CA PRO A 82 10.64 6.61 -0.35
C PRO A 82 11.55 5.62 -1.10
N LYS A 83 11.04 5.08 -2.22
CA LYS A 83 11.78 4.13 -3.11
C LYS A 83 12.26 2.85 -2.42
N SER A 84 11.67 2.51 -1.29
CA SER A 84 11.96 1.30 -0.53
C SER A 84 10.97 0.19 -0.89
N TRP A 85 11.49 -1.01 -1.12
CA TRP A 85 10.72 -2.15 -1.60
C TRP A 85 11.03 -3.39 -0.79
N LYS A 86 10.01 -4.23 -0.60
CA LYS A 86 10.14 -5.51 0.10
C LYS A 86 9.43 -6.60 -0.67
N HIS A 87 10.07 -7.75 -0.81
CA HIS A 87 9.42 -8.93 -1.39
C HIS A 87 8.38 -9.47 -0.42
N LEU A 88 7.15 -9.62 -0.91
CA LEU A 88 6.01 -10.15 -0.18
C LEU A 88 5.48 -11.41 -0.87
N SER A 89 5.02 -12.33 -0.04
CA SER A 89 4.14 -13.43 -0.40
C SER A 89 2.78 -13.21 0.26
N LEU A 90 1.73 -13.37 -0.53
CA LEU A 90 0.34 -13.34 -0.11
C LEU A 90 -0.23 -14.75 -0.25
N HIS A 91 -0.66 -15.34 0.85
CA HIS A 91 -1.28 -16.66 0.89
C HIS A 91 -2.69 -16.56 1.45
N ILE A 92 -3.65 -17.20 0.78
CA ILE A 92 -5.06 -17.21 1.20
C ILE A 92 -5.46 -18.64 1.54
N ASP A 93 -5.78 -18.87 2.80
CA ASP A 93 -6.27 -20.16 3.28
C ASP A 93 -7.78 -20.25 3.11
N ILE A 94 -8.19 -21.30 2.43
CA ILE A 94 -9.59 -21.62 2.13
C ILE A 94 -9.90 -22.96 2.80
N MET A 95 -10.92 -22.97 3.66
CA MET A 95 -11.41 -24.15 4.35
C MET A 95 -12.22 -25.02 3.38
N GLY A 96 -11.95 -26.31 3.38
CA GLY A 96 -12.63 -27.25 2.49
C GLY A 96 -12.23 -27.11 1.02
N ASN A 97 -12.97 -27.79 0.14
CA ASN A 97 -12.68 -27.84 -1.29
C ASN A 97 -13.82 -27.22 -2.11
N ASP A 98 -14.26 -26.03 -1.73
CA ASP A 98 -15.25 -25.30 -2.52
C ASP A 98 -14.58 -24.68 -3.76
N ARG A 99 -14.80 -25.33 -4.89
CA ARG A 99 -14.30 -24.90 -6.20
C ARG A 99 -14.76 -23.49 -6.56
N ASN A 100 -15.96 -23.07 -6.16
CA ASN A 100 -16.48 -21.73 -6.48
C ASN A 100 -15.72 -20.64 -5.72
N THR A 101 -15.47 -20.86 -4.42
CA THR A 101 -14.62 -19.98 -3.60
C THR A 101 -13.21 -19.90 -4.19
N LEU A 102 -12.61 -21.02 -4.60
CA LEU A 102 -11.26 -21.03 -5.19
C LEU A 102 -11.20 -20.23 -6.50
N VAL A 103 -12.20 -20.36 -7.37
CA VAL A 103 -12.30 -19.59 -8.62
C VAL A 103 -12.45 -18.09 -8.33
N ALA A 104 -13.29 -17.72 -7.36
CA ALA A 104 -13.49 -16.34 -6.97
C ALA A 104 -12.22 -15.72 -6.36
N VAL A 105 -11.51 -16.45 -5.49
CA VAL A 105 -10.24 -16.03 -4.90
C VAL A 105 -9.17 -15.84 -5.98
N ASN A 106 -9.04 -16.79 -6.90
CA ASN A 106 -8.11 -16.68 -8.02
C ASN A 106 -8.42 -15.45 -8.91
N ALA A 107 -9.70 -15.20 -9.21
CA ALA A 107 -10.12 -14.02 -9.95
C ALA A 107 -9.79 -12.71 -9.21
N ALA A 108 -10.01 -12.67 -7.89
CA ALA A 108 -9.65 -11.53 -7.06
C ALA A 108 -8.12 -11.30 -7.03
N LEU A 109 -7.34 -12.37 -6.87
CA LEU A 109 -5.87 -12.32 -6.93
C LEU A 109 -5.38 -11.82 -8.30
N LYS A 110 -5.92 -12.33 -9.40
CA LYS A 110 -5.57 -11.85 -10.76
C LYS A 110 -5.83 -10.36 -10.91
N LYS A 111 -6.96 -9.88 -10.40
CA LYS A 111 -7.31 -8.44 -10.41
C LYS A 111 -6.33 -7.62 -9.57
N PHE A 112 -5.97 -8.10 -8.39
CA PHE A 112 -4.97 -7.47 -7.53
C PHE A 112 -3.60 -7.40 -8.21
N VAL A 113 -3.09 -8.53 -8.71
CA VAL A 113 -1.81 -8.62 -9.42
C VAL A 113 -1.77 -7.68 -10.63
N THR A 114 -2.85 -7.63 -11.41
CA THR A 114 -2.96 -6.72 -12.55
C THR A 114 -2.86 -5.25 -12.12
N LYS A 115 -3.55 -4.87 -11.03
CA LYS A 115 -3.48 -3.50 -10.48
C LYS A 115 -2.10 -3.18 -9.91
N ALA A 116 -1.50 -4.11 -9.17
CA ALA A 116 -0.16 -3.97 -8.60
C ALA A 116 0.89 -3.78 -9.70
N ASN A 117 0.86 -4.62 -10.74
CA ASN A 117 1.74 -4.50 -11.89
C ASN A 117 1.48 -3.19 -12.65
N ARG A 118 0.23 -2.82 -12.92
CA ARG A 118 -0.07 -1.53 -13.56
C ARG A 118 0.45 -0.35 -12.75
N ARG A 119 0.51 -0.45 -11.42
CA ARG A 119 1.09 0.58 -10.56
C ARG A 119 2.59 0.74 -10.77
N PHE A 120 3.31 -0.35 -11.02
CA PHE A 120 4.75 -0.35 -11.26
C PHE A 120 5.15 -0.08 -12.71
N TYR A 121 4.34 -0.52 -13.68
CA TYR A 121 4.69 -0.55 -15.10
C TYR A 121 3.78 0.34 -15.97
N GLY A 122 2.78 1.01 -15.40
CA GLY A 122 1.77 1.77 -16.14
C GLY A 122 2.22 3.14 -16.68
N ALA A 123 3.42 3.59 -16.35
CA ALA A 123 4.06 4.76 -16.95
C ALA A 123 5.40 4.29 -17.52
N ALA A 124 5.52 4.29 -18.84
CA ALA A 124 6.64 3.73 -19.59
C ALA A 124 8.02 4.10 -19.01
N MET A 125 8.77 3.10 -18.54
CA MET A 125 10.24 2.94 -18.59
C MET A 125 10.54 1.50 -18.15
N GLY A 126 11.51 0.83 -18.78
CA GLY A 126 11.87 -0.58 -18.55
C GLY A 126 11.76 -0.98 -17.08
N GLY A 127 10.72 -1.72 -16.76
CA GLY A 127 10.40 -1.97 -15.36
C GLY A 127 11.23 -3.13 -14.83
N ASP A 128 11.79 -2.93 -13.65
CA ASP A 128 12.53 -3.96 -12.93
C ASP A 128 11.64 -5.20 -12.73
N PRO A 129 11.98 -6.37 -13.29
CA PRO A 129 11.19 -7.60 -13.15
C PRO A 129 11.10 -8.04 -11.69
N ARG A 130 12.01 -7.62 -10.80
CA ARG A 130 11.93 -7.86 -9.36
C ARG A 130 10.69 -7.23 -8.74
N ARG A 131 10.09 -6.23 -9.38
CA ARG A 131 8.86 -5.57 -8.90
C ARG A 131 7.58 -6.31 -9.26
N GLN A 132 7.67 -7.33 -10.11
CA GLN A 132 6.51 -7.97 -10.69
C GLN A 132 5.76 -8.79 -9.65
N TRP A 133 4.45 -8.65 -9.66
CA TRP A 133 3.55 -9.57 -8.98
C TRP A 133 3.16 -10.72 -9.91
N MET A 134 3.20 -11.93 -9.38
CA MET A 134 2.82 -13.15 -10.07
C MET A 134 2.01 -14.05 -9.16
N ILE A 135 1.11 -14.84 -9.75
CA ILE A 135 0.38 -15.90 -9.06
C ILE A 135 1.21 -17.18 -9.24
N THR A 136 1.40 -17.95 -8.17
CA THR A 136 2.10 -19.24 -8.24
C THR A 136 1.23 -20.32 -8.87
N ASP A 137 1.75 -21.54 -8.99
CA ASP A 137 0.96 -22.70 -9.41
C ASP A 137 -0.22 -23.00 -8.45
N SER A 138 -0.16 -22.52 -7.22
CA SER A 138 -1.30 -22.50 -6.30
C SER A 138 -2.21 -21.27 -6.57
N PRO A 139 -3.50 -21.47 -6.90
CA PRO A 139 -4.43 -20.38 -7.24
C PRO A 139 -4.84 -19.49 -6.06
N SER A 140 -4.29 -19.73 -4.85
CA SER A 140 -4.50 -18.94 -3.65
C SER A 140 -3.25 -18.18 -3.18
N THR A 141 -2.16 -18.22 -3.96
CA THR A 141 -0.87 -17.63 -3.58
C THR A 141 -0.34 -16.69 -4.66
N ALA A 142 0.11 -15.51 -4.25
CA ALA A 142 0.78 -14.55 -5.10
C ALA A 142 2.06 -14.05 -4.44
N TYR A 143 3.05 -13.65 -5.23
CA TYR A 143 4.30 -13.08 -4.76
C TYR A 143 4.66 -11.85 -5.59
N GLY A 144 5.35 -10.89 -4.99
CA GLY A 144 5.83 -9.70 -5.68
C GLY A 144 6.43 -8.68 -4.73
N SER A 145 6.88 -7.55 -5.26
CA SER A 145 7.43 -6.47 -4.41
C SER A 145 6.36 -5.50 -3.95
N ALA A 146 6.52 -4.94 -2.75
CA ALA A 146 5.62 -3.95 -2.20
C ALA A 146 6.34 -2.69 -1.72
N ASP A 147 5.69 -1.54 -1.90
CA ASP A 147 5.87 -0.31 -1.10
C ASP A 147 4.58 0.00 -0.34
N ARG A 148 4.59 1.16 0.33
CA ARG A 148 3.43 1.89 0.84
C ARG A 148 2.18 1.84 -0.06
N SER A 149 2.32 1.94 -1.39
CA SER A 149 1.18 1.98 -2.30
C SER A 149 0.57 0.60 -2.51
N ILE A 150 1.41 -0.44 -2.58
CA ILE A 150 0.96 -1.84 -2.60
C ILE A 150 0.35 -2.24 -1.26
N VAL A 151 0.91 -1.81 -0.13
CA VAL A 151 0.32 -2.05 1.21
C VAL A 151 -1.09 -1.47 1.32
N ALA A 152 -1.30 -0.25 0.82
CA ALA A 152 -2.64 0.34 0.75
C ALA A 152 -3.60 -0.50 -0.14
N MET A 153 -3.11 -1.03 -1.26
CA MET A 153 -3.89 -1.92 -2.12
C MET A 153 -4.20 -3.26 -1.47
N LEU A 154 -3.29 -3.83 -0.67
CA LEU A 154 -3.53 -5.07 0.09
C LEU A 154 -4.67 -4.89 1.11
N MET A 155 -4.71 -3.75 1.81
CA MET A 155 -5.83 -3.43 2.71
C MET A 155 -7.16 -3.32 1.95
N GLN A 156 -7.16 -2.69 0.77
CA GLN A 156 -8.36 -2.60 -0.06
C GLN A 156 -8.78 -3.98 -0.59
N PHE A 157 -7.81 -4.79 -1.03
CA PHE A 157 -8.04 -6.14 -1.52
C PHE A 157 -8.70 -7.00 -0.44
N CYS A 158 -8.19 -6.99 0.78
CA CYS A 158 -8.78 -7.74 1.89
C CYS A 158 -10.18 -7.22 2.26
N SER A 159 -10.33 -5.90 2.46
CA SER A 159 -11.59 -5.33 2.98
C SER A 159 -12.71 -5.14 1.94
N SER A 160 -12.42 -5.26 0.64
CA SER A 160 -13.42 -5.13 -0.42
C SER A 160 -13.45 -6.33 -1.33
N ASP A 161 -12.31 -6.72 -1.91
CA ASP A 161 -12.32 -7.72 -2.98
C ASP A 161 -12.52 -9.13 -2.42
N LEU A 162 -11.83 -9.49 -1.32
CA LEU A 162 -12.01 -10.78 -0.64
C LEU A 162 -13.26 -10.83 0.24
N ALA A 163 -13.54 -9.77 1.01
CA ALA A 163 -14.69 -9.72 1.90
C ALA A 163 -16.06 -9.82 1.18
N LYS A 164 -16.10 -9.55 -0.14
CA LYS A 164 -17.32 -9.66 -0.96
C LYS A 164 -17.52 -11.04 -1.58
N ILE A 165 -16.57 -11.96 -1.44
CA ILE A 165 -16.73 -13.32 -1.98
C ILE A 165 -17.80 -14.01 -1.13
N PRO A 166 -18.97 -14.36 -1.69
CA PRO A 166 -20.05 -14.95 -0.92
C PRO A 166 -19.69 -16.36 -0.43
N GLY A 167 -20.14 -16.72 0.79
CA GLY A 167 -19.93 -18.05 1.36
C GLY A 167 -18.51 -18.29 1.87
N THR A 168 -17.89 -17.28 2.52
CA THR A 168 -16.46 -17.22 2.86
C THR A 168 -15.98 -18.43 3.67
N SER A 169 -15.57 -19.45 2.93
CA SER A 169 -14.70 -20.52 3.41
C SER A 169 -13.27 -20.02 3.62
N ILE A 170 -12.98 -18.77 3.25
CA ILE A 170 -11.72 -18.11 3.55
C ILE A 170 -11.58 -18.00 5.07
N THR A 171 -10.54 -18.59 5.62
CA THR A 171 -10.28 -18.57 7.07
C THR A 171 -9.20 -17.59 7.44
N ARG A 172 -8.16 -17.49 6.58
CA ARG A 172 -7.00 -16.66 6.84
C ARG A 172 -6.41 -16.07 5.56
N VAL A 173 -5.93 -14.85 5.65
CA VAL A 173 -5.05 -14.22 4.68
C VAL A 173 -3.71 -13.96 5.37
N LYS A 174 -2.65 -14.64 4.94
CA LYS A 174 -1.31 -14.50 5.49
C LYS A 174 -0.44 -13.70 4.54
N ILE A 175 0.13 -12.60 5.04
CA ILE A 175 1.05 -11.76 4.29
C ILE A 175 2.44 -11.94 4.90
N THR A 176 3.37 -12.49 4.14
CA THR A 176 4.74 -12.76 4.60
C THR A 176 5.71 -11.88 3.83
N GLY A 177 6.48 -11.04 4.52
CA GLY A 177 7.57 -10.29 3.90
C GLY A 177 8.93 -10.96 4.11
N GLU A 178 9.79 -10.92 3.10
CA GLU A 178 11.20 -11.29 3.27
C GLU A 178 11.90 -10.34 4.25
N ARG A 179 12.95 -10.79 4.95
CA ARG A 179 13.62 -9.94 5.95
C ARG A 179 14.33 -8.71 5.35
N ASN A 180 14.69 -8.77 4.06
CA ASN A 180 15.50 -7.75 3.42
C ASN A 180 14.63 -6.76 2.63
N THR A 181 14.76 -5.48 2.97
CA THR A 181 14.22 -4.37 2.19
C THR A 181 15.31 -3.90 1.24
N PHE A 182 14.98 -3.72 -0.04
CA PHE A 182 15.92 -3.21 -1.03
C PHE A 182 15.47 -1.85 -1.54
N ARG A 183 16.44 -1.00 -1.86
CA ARG A 183 16.21 0.28 -2.54
C ARG A 183 16.55 0.11 -3.99
N VAL A 184 15.69 0.59 -4.87
CA VAL A 184 16.05 0.69 -6.29
C VAL A 184 16.41 2.13 -6.57
N ASP A 185 17.70 2.37 -6.80
CA ASP A 185 18.15 3.61 -7.38
C ASP A 185 17.70 3.67 -8.84
N THR A 186 16.72 4.53 -9.08
CA THR A 186 16.41 5.02 -10.42
C THR A 186 17.52 6.00 -10.79
N GLY A 187 18.74 5.53 -11.09
CA GLY A 187 19.87 6.42 -11.44
C GLY A 187 19.44 7.43 -12.52
N SER A 188 19.79 8.72 -12.52
CA SER A 188 20.81 9.51 -11.83
C SER A 188 22.25 8.99 -11.84
N ASP A 189 22.56 8.00 -12.70
CA ASP A 189 23.93 7.62 -13.09
C ASP A 189 24.00 7.48 -14.63
N MET A 190 23.68 8.57 -15.33
CA MET A 190 23.98 8.74 -16.77
C MET A 190 24.74 10.05 -17.06
N MET A 191 25.37 10.64 -16.04
CA MET A 191 26.28 11.77 -16.22
C MET A 191 27.52 11.59 -15.35
N SER A 192 28.44 10.75 -15.83
CA SER A 192 29.85 10.77 -15.45
C SER A 192 30.68 10.40 -16.66
#